data_AF-A0A7X8CZQ4-F1
#
_entry.id   AF-A0A7X8CZQ4-F1
#
_cell.length_a   1.000
_cell.length_b   1.000
_cell.length_c   1.000
_cell.angle_alpha   90.00
_cell.angle_beta   90.00
_cell.angle_gamma   90.00
#
_symmetry.space_group_name_H-M   'P 1'
#
loop_
_entity.id
_entity.type
_entity.pdbx_description
1 polymer ?
#
loop_
_entity_poly.entity_id
_entity_poly.type
_entity_poly.pdbx_seq_one_letter_code
_entity_poly.pdbx_strand_id
1 'polypeptide(L)'
;MISTPLSIENFSEFAIGSVMLLFQIGMFLIFRAALKEVFKKAGRTMKTDPLLGASWWTAAAFLIALSPFSNSWLIFIPMMICYILIVRSLFRVGEQLDGTGYFLINAPVKISNRTFGRMYFLIAIGTVIMCSVYYNHLKLEPQEYSIPKTTEARQNLLDMGFPAEALKYLTDEDLTMLSGALNVESFTKLLMFDPKRIEHQVGFGNYTQINHTYEAGNKNIEVTTVYIEMPENVVYVLQYFSWKGGWPVWQDGIMISGENQANDKQVVSSSLFYTKKGKEYTADFPRLVCERVPINTMFGTYYHLLITGALSYPFSSEDQGGYVLYRYRVETDSDIYLTHSTLSYVHLVSPLQIPYRRTEDLILSGAYTFVDELQQHYTTYDSLEYRDIE
;
A
#
# COMPACT_ATOMS: atom_id res chain seq x y z
N MET A 1 -8.74 -24.31 -8.40
CA MET A 1 -9.91 -23.49 -8.79
C MET A 1 -9.70 -22.13 -8.15
N ILE A 2 -9.91 -21.05 -8.90
CA ILE A 2 -9.56 -19.63 -8.60
C ILE A 2 -8.05 -19.34 -8.75
N SER A 3 -7.67 -19.15 -10.01
CA SER A 3 -6.42 -18.49 -10.42
C SER A 3 -6.83 -17.32 -11.32
N THR A 4 -7.47 -16.33 -10.71
CA THR A 4 -7.78 -15.05 -11.37
C THR A 4 -7.07 -13.98 -10.56
N PRO A 5 -6.03 -13.31 -11.08
CA PRO A 5 -5.17 -12.41 -10.31
C PRO A 5 -5.76 -11.00 -10.25
N LEU A 6 -7.04 -10.87 -9.89
CA LEU A 6 -7.74 -9.58 -9.78
C LEU A 6 -8.82 -9.66 -8.69
N SER A 7 -8.40 -9.55 -7.42
CA SER A 7 -9.29 -9.19 -6.32
C SER A 7 -9.65 -7.71 -6.47
N ILE A 8 -10.84 -7.44 -7.00
CA ILE A 8 -11.35 -6.09 -7.25
C ILE A 8 -12.51 -5.86 -6.30
N GLU A 9 -12.17 -5.40 -5.11
CA GLU A 9 -13.09 -4.57 -4.36
C GLU A 9 -12.85 -3.11 -4.80
N ASN A 10 -13.92 -2.48 -5.30
CA ASN A 10 -14.09 -1.03 -5.48
C ASN A 10 -13.76 -0.33 -6.80
N PHE A 11 -13.74 -1.01 -7.96
CA PHE A 11 -14.16 -0.42 -9.24
C PHE A 11 -14.62 -1.54 -10.18
N SER A 12 -15.90 -1.59 -10.53
CA SER A 12 -16.45 -2.67 -11.36
C SER A 12 -15.64 -2.82 -12.66
N GLU A 13 -14.97 -3.96 -12.89
CA GLU A 13 -14.24 -4.28 -14.14
C GLU A 13 -15.08 -3.98 -15.38
N PHE A 14 -16.38 -4.20 -15.24
CA PHE A 14 -17.40 -3.86 -16.22
C PHE A 14 -17.40 -2.37 -16.57
N ALA A 15 -17.24 -1.46 -15.60
CA ALA A 15 -17.19 -0.02 -15.83
C ALA A 15 -15.94 0.37 -16.61
N ILE A 16 -14.76 -0.15 -16.23
CA ILE A 16 -13.50 0.11 -16.95
C ILE A 16 -13.58 -0.46 -18.37
N GLY A 17 -14.01 -1.71 -18.51
CA GLY A 17 -14.19 -2.36 -19.81
C GLY A 17 -15.18 -1.62 -20.71
N SER A 18 -16.27 -1.11 -20.15
CA SER A 18 -17.27 -0.31 -20.88
C SER A 18 -16.71 1.03 -21.35
N VAL A 19 -15.94 1.73 -20.50
CA VAL A 19 -15.27 2.99 -20.87
C VAL A 19 -14.25 2.76 -21.98
N MET A 20 -13.42 1.71 -21.87
CA MET A 20 -12.45 1.35 -22.91
C MET A 20 -13.13 0.98 -24.23
N LEU A 21 -14.22 0.22 -24.19
CA LEU A 21 -15.02 -0.12 -25.38
C LEU A 21 -15.54 1.13 -26.08
N LEU A 22 -16.18 2.04 -25.35
CA LEU A 22 -16.72 3.29 -25.88
C LEU A 22 -15.62 4.15 -26.49
N PHE A 23 -14.47 4.24 -25.82
CA PHE A 23 -13.31 4.98 -26.33
C PHE A 23 -12.77 4.36 -27.63
N GLN A 24 -12.60 3.04 -27.69
CA GLN A 24 -12.07 2.33 -28.85
C GLN A 24 -13.00 2.42 -30.07
N ILE A 25 -14.31 2.25 -29.86
CA ILE A 25 -15.32 2.47 -30.91
C ILE A 25 -15.31 3.92 -31.37
N GLY A 26 -15.26 4.88 -30.42
CA GLY A 26 -15.16 6.30 -30.72
C GLY A 26 -13.96 6.62 -31.62
N MET A 27 -12.78 6.10 -31.30
CA MET A 27 -11.57 6.24 -32.10
C MET A 27 -11.73 5.67 -33.51
N PHE A 28 -12.31 4.47 -33.68
CA PHE A 28 -12.57 3.91 -35.01
C PHE A 28 -13.55 4.75 -35.83
N LEU A 29 -14.61 5.28 -35.21
CA LEU A 29 -15.58 6.13 -35.88
C LEU A 29 -15.01 7.49 -36.28
N ILE A 30 -14.18 8.10 -35.43
CA ILE A 30 -13.46 9.35 -35.74
C ILE A 30 -12.49 9.11 -36.89
N PHE A 31 -11.70 8.05 -36.83
CA PHE A 31 -10.75 7.72 -37.89
C PHE A 31 -11.45 7.38 -39.21
N ARG A 32 -12.61 6.72 -39.15
CA ARG A 32 -13.50 6.48 -40.30
C ARG A 32 -14.00 7.78 -40.91
N ALA A 33 -14.46 8.73 -40.09
CA ALA A 33 -14.90 10.03 -40.57
C ALA A 33 -13.75 10.79 -41.26
N ALA A 34 -12.56 10.78 -40.66
CA ALA A 34 -11.37 11.38 -41.24
C ALA A 34 -11.00 10.75 -42.59
N LEU A 35 -10.99 9.41 -42.70
CA LEU A 35 -10.72 8.73 -43.96
C LEU A 35 -11.77 9.03 -45.04
N LYS A 36 -13.06 9.04 -44.70
CA LYS A 36 -14.12 9.39 -45.66
C LYS A 36 -13.93 10.80 -46.22
N GLU A 37 -13.53 11.74 -45.38
CA GLU A 37 -13.25 13.12 -45.80
C GLU A 37 -12.02 13.18 -46.73
N VAL A 38 -10.97 12.39 -46.47
CA VAL A 38 -9.80 12.28 -47.35
C VAL A 38 -10.18 11.73 -48.73
N PHE A 39 -10.94 10.64 -48.78
CA PHE A 39 -11.39 10.06 -50.05
C PHE A 39 -12.32 11.02 -50.83
N LYS A 40 -13.24 11.71 -50.13
CA LYS A 40 -14.12 12.73 -50.72
C LYS A 40 -13.32 13.88 -51.35
N LYS A 41 -12.28 14.37 -50.66
CA LYS A 41 -11.36 15.40 -51.19
C LYS A 41 -10.57 14.91 -52.40
N ALA A 42 -10.27 13.62 -52.46
CA ALA A 42 -9.64 12.97 -53.62
C ALA A 42 -10.61 12.65 -54.77
N GLY A 43 -11.88 13.08 -54.69
CA GLY A 43 -12.89 12.83 -55.73
C GLY A 43 -13.28 11.35 -55.88
N ARG A 44 -12.99 10.51 -54.87
CA ARG A 44 -13.30 9.08 -54.88
C ARG A 44 -14.21 8.71 -53.71
N THR A 45 -14.95 7.62 -53.88
CA THR A 45 -15.73 7.02 -52.80
C THR A 45 -14.96 5.83 -52.22
N MET A 46 -14.97 5.70 -50.89
CA MET A 46 -14.36 4.57 -50.21
C MET A 46 -15.16 3.29 -50.53
N LYS A 47 -14.50 2.29 -51.14
CA LYS A 47 -15.15 1.06 -51.61
C LYS A 47 -15.45 0.06 -50.47
N THR A 48 -14.69 0.13 -49.38
CA THR A 48 -14.78 -0.77 -48.22
C THR A 48 -14.64 0.03 -46.94
N ASP A 49 -15.49 -0.24 -45.94
CA ASP A 49 -15.54 0.49 -44.66
C ASP A 49 -15.05 -0.41 -43.51
N PRO A 50 -13.74 -0.74 -43.44
CA PRO A 50 -13.21 -1.74 -42.50
C PRO A 50 -13.32 -1.29 -41.04
N LEU A 51 -13.29 0.03 -40.79
CA LEU A 51 -13.37 0.59 -39.44
C LEU A 51 -14.77 0.48 -38.83
N LEU A 52 -15.81 0.52 -39.67
CA LEU A 52 -17.16 0.18 -39.23
C LEU A 52 -17.26 -1.30 -38.86
N GLY A 53 -16.65 -2.18 -39.66
CA GLY A 53 -16.55 -3.61 -39.34
C GLY A 53 -15.79 -3.87 -38.05
N ALA A 54 -14.66 -3.19 -37.82
CA ALA A 54 -13.89 -3.27 -36.60
C ALA A 54 -14.67 -2.76 -35.37
N SER A 55 -15.46 -1.70 -35.52
CA SER A 55 -16.33 -1.17 -34.46
C SER A 55 -17.38 -2.20 -34.04
N TRP A 56 -18.09 -2.78 -35.02
CA TRP A 56 -19.08 -3.85 -34.77
C TRP A 56 -18.45 -5.08 -34.15
N TRP A 57 -17.28 -5.49 -34.65
CA TRP A 57 -16.55 -6.63 -34.12
C TRP A 57 -16.06 -6.40 -32.68
N THR A 58 -15.61 -5.19 -32.35
CA THR A 58 -15.18 -4.85 -30.99
C THR A 58 -16.35 -4.90 -30.00
N ALA A 59 -17.53 -4.40 -30.40
CA ALA A 59 -18.75 -4.55 -29.61
C ALA A 59 -19.16 -6.02 -29.44
N ALA A 60 -19.09 -6.83 -30.51
CA ALA A 60 -19.38 -8.26 -30.45
C ALA A 60 -18.40 -9.02 -29.55
N ALA A 61 -17.10 -8.73 -29.62
CA ALA A 61 -16.07 -9.32 -28.78
C ALA A 61 -16.28 -8.99 -27.29
N PHE A 62 -16.71 -7.77 -26.97
CA PHE A 62 -17.06 -7.39 -25.61
C PHE A 62 -18.28 -8.17 -25.08
N LEU A 63 -19.33 -8.35 -25.89
CA LEU A 63 -20.49 -9.16 -25.52
C LEU A 63 -20.13 -10.64 -25.35
N ILE A 64 -19.24 -11.17 -26.19
CA ILE A 64 -18.71 -12.54 -26.05
C ILE A 64 -17.92 -12.69 -24.75
N ALA A 65 -17.10 -11.68 -24.38
CA ALA A 65 -16.33 -11.69 -23.14
C ALA A 65 -17.22 -11.72 -21.88
N LEU A 66 -18.39 -11.06 -21.92
CA LEU A 66 -19.39 -11.09 -20.85
C LEU A 66 -20.22 -12.37 -20.79
N SER A 67 -20.18 -13.19 -21.85
CA SER A 67 -20.97 -14.41 -21.96
C SER A 67 -20.20 -15.63 -21.42
N PRO A 68 -20.89 -16.72 -21.02
CA PRO A 68 -20.24 -17.97 -20.61
C PRO A 68 -19.38 -18.60 -21.70
N PHE A 69 -19.57 -18.17 -22.95
CA PHE A 69 -18.83 -18.65 -24.09
C PHE A 69 -17.36 -18.19 -24.09
N SER A 70 -16.99 -17.16 -23.32
CA SER A 70 -15.60 -16.70 -23.17
C SER A 70 -14.61 -17.79 -22.76
N ASN A 71 -15.09 -18.83 -22.07
CA ASN A 71 -14.29 -19.98 -21.63
C ASN A 71 -14.14 -21.09 -22.69
N SER A 72 -14.77 -20.95 -23.86
CA SER A 72 -14.73 -21.96 -24.91
C SER A 72 -13.63 -21.68 -25.92
N TRP A 73 -12.68 -22.60 -26.05
CA TRP A 73 -11.60 -22.53 -27.05
C TRP A 73 -12.13 -22.42 -28.50
N LEU A 74 -13.36 -22.85 -28.76
CA LEU A 74 -14.00 -22.82 -30.09
C LEU A 74 -14.26 -21.39 -30.60
N ILE A 75 -14.37 -20.40 -29.72
CA ILE A 75 -14.55 -18.99 -30.11
C ILE A 75 -13.28 -18.38 -30.70
N PHE A 76 -12.12 -18.95 -30.40
CA PHE A 76 -10.86 -18.50 -30.96
C PHE A 76 -10.84 -18.56 -32.49
N ILE A 77 -11.50 -19.57 -33.09
CA ILE A 77 -11.54 -19.78 -34.54
C ILE A 77 -12.27 -18.64 -35.27
N PRO A 78 -13.55 -18.31 -34.96
CA PRO A 78 -14.21 -17.16 -35.57
C PRO A 78 -13.52 -15.84 -35.21
N MET A 79 -12.94 -15.71 -34.00
CA MET A 79 -12.14 -14.54 -33.64
C MET A 79 -10.98 -14.29 -34.61
N MET A 80 -10.19 -15.33 -34.89
CA MET A 80 -9.06 -15.27 -35.80
C MET A 80 -9.49 -14.93 -37.23
N ILE A 81 -10.59 -15.51 -37.71
CA ILE A 81 -11.13 -15.24 -39.05
C ILE A 81 -11.54 -13.76 -39.16
N CYS A 82 -12.31 -13.23 -38.21
CA CYS A 82 -12.73 -11.83 -38.20
C CYS A 82 -11.54 -10.88 -38.14
N TYR A 83 -10.54 -11.20 -37.31
CA TYR A 83 -9.29 -10.42 -37.24
C TYR A 83 -8.56 -10.37 -38.58
N ILE A 84 -8.35 -11.53 -39.23
CA ILE A 84 -7.68 -11.61 -40.54
C ILE A 84 -8.44 -10.79 -41.60
N LEU A 85 -9.78 -10.83 -41.60
CA LEU A 85 -10.61 -10.05 -42.53
C LEU A 85 -10.49 -8.54 -42.29
N ILE A 86 -10.49 -8.10 -41.03
CA ILE A 86 -10.29 -6.69 -40.65
C ILE A 86 -8.90 -6.20 -41.12
N VAL A 87 -7.86 -6.99 -40.85
CA VAL A 87 -6.49 -6.64 -41.26
C VAL A 87 -6.36 -6.55 -42.79
N ARG A 88 -6.85 -7.55 -43.53
CA ARG A 88 -6.81 -7.53 -45.01
C ARG A 88 -7.58 -6.35 -45.60
N SER A 89 -8.73 -6.03 -45.02
CA SER A 89 -9.54 -4.90 -45.49
C SER A 89 -8.89 -3.55 -45.16
N LEU A 90 -8.15 -3.44 -44.05
CA LEU A 90 -7.36 -2.27 -43.71
C LEU A 90 -6.18 -2.07 -44.68
N PHE A 91 -5.44 -3.13 -45.01
CA PHE A 91 -4.37 -3.09 -46.02
C PHE A 91 -4.88 -2.64 -47.39
N ARG A 92 -6.05 -3.14 -47.80
CA ARG A 92 -6.69 -2.74 -49.07
C ARG A 92 -7.09 -1.27 -49.09
N VAL A 93 -7.45 -0.68 -47.95
CA VAL A 93 -7.70 0.76 -47.84
C VAL A 93 -6.38 1.55 -47.96
N GLY A 94 -5.29 1.04 -47.39
CA GLY A 94 -3.94 1.59 -47.60
C GLY A 94 -3.54 1.63 -49.08
N GLU A 95 -3.68 0.51 -49.80
CA GLU A 95 -3.42 0.45 -51.24
C GLU A 95 -4.30 1.42 -52.06
N GLN A 96 -5.57 1.58 -51.66
CA GLN A 96 -6.48 2.53 -52.30
C GLN A 96 -6.05 3.98 -52.07
N LEU A 97 -5.52 4.31 -50.88
CA LEU A 97 -4.96 5.62 -50.55
C LEU A 97 -3.71 5.89 -51.41
N ASP A 98 -2.80 4.93 -51.52
CA ASP A 98 -1.61 5.06 -52.37
C ASP A 98 -1.98 5.32 -53.84
N GLY A 99 -3.01 4.63 -54.34
CA GLY A 99 -3.54 4.80 -55.70
C GLY A 99 -4.38 6.07 -55.94
N THR A 100 -4.59 6.93 -54.93
CA THR A 100 -5.35 8.19 -55.06
C THR A 100 -4.49 9.40 -55.40
N GLY A 101 -3.17 9.26 -55.51
CA GLY A 101 -2.27 10.37 -55.82
C GLY A 101 -2.18 11.43 -54.71
N TYR A 102 -2.77 11.15 -53.54
CA TYR A 102 -2.56 11.89 -52.31
C TYR A 102 -1.13 11.61 -51.82
N PHE A 103 -0.14 12.24 -52.47
CA PHE A 103 1.08 12.57 -51.75
C PHE A 103 0.60 13.29 -50.49
N LEU A 104 1.05 12.84 -49.32
CA LEU A 104 0.85 13.53 -48.05
C LEU A 104 1.48 14.93 -48.17
N ILE A 105 0.78 15.85 -48.83
CA ILE A 105 1.10 17.26 -48.79
C ILE A 105 0.75 17.65 -47.38
N ASN A 106 1.77 17.63 -46.52
CA ASN A 106 1.67 18.06 -45.14
C ASN A 106 0.85 19.35 -45.11
N ALA A 107 -0.26 19.34 -44.38
CA ALA A 107 -0.99 20.55 -44.10
C ALA A 107 0.02 21.61 -43.60
N PRO A 108 -0.10 22.89 -43.99
CA PRO A 108 0.88 23.94 -43.69
C PRO A 108 0.89 24.35 -42.20
N VAL A 109 0.64 23.41 -41.29
CA VAL A 109 0.74 23.60 -39.85
C VAL A 109 2.11 23.07 -39.43
N LYS A 110 3.08 23.99 -39.35
CA LYS A 110 4.47 23.73 -39.01
C LYS A 110 4.67 23.44 -37.52
N ILE A 111 3.98 22.43 -36.95
CA ILE A 111 4.45 21.87 -35.69
C ILE A 111 5.50 20.83 -36.05
N SER A 112 6.75 21.09 -35.66
CA SER A 112 7.83 20.11 -35.84
C SER A 112 7.44 18.80 -35.16
N ASN A 113 7.55 17.67 -35.87
CA ASN A 113 7.30 16.33 -35.32
C ASN A 113 8.06 16.09 -34.01
N ARG A 114 9.25 16.71 -33.87
CA ARG A 114 10.05 16.67 -32.64
C ARG A 114 9.40 17.43 -31.48
N THR A 115 8.78 18.57 -31.76
CA THR A 115 8.05 19.36 -30.76
C THR A 115 6.76 18.66 -30.34
N PHE A 116 6.01 18.10 -31.30
CA PHE A 116 4.81 17.31 -31.01
C PHE A 116 5.14 16.06 -30.17
N GLY A 117 6.19 15.31 -30.54
CA GLY A 117 6.64 14.14 -29.78
C GLY A 117 7.08 14.49 -28.36
N ARG A 118 7.82 15.60 -28.17
CA ARG A 118 8.20 16.09 -26.83
C ARG A 118 6.98 16.49 -26.02
N MET A 119 6.03 17.20 -26.63
CA MET A 119 4.79 17.63 -25.95
C MET A 119 3.96 16.42 -25.53
N TYR A 120 3.76 15.44 -26.42
CA TYR A 120 3.05 14.21 -26.11
C TYR A 120 3.73 13.44 -24.96
N PHE A 121 5.06 13.29 -25.02
CA PHE A 121 5.81 12.59 -23.97
C PHE A 121 5.70 13.30 -22.61
N LEU A 122 5.80 14.63 -22.58
CA LEU A 122 5.65 15.41 -21.35
C LEU A 122 4.23 15.30 -20.78
N ILE A 123 3.20 15.33 -21.63
CA ILE A 123 1.82 15.13 -21.19
C ILE A 123 1.65 13.72 -20.64
N ALA A 124 2.11 12.68 -21.35
CA ALA A 124 2.00 11.30 -20.91
C ALA A 124 2.69 11.06 -19.56
N ILE A 125 3.93 11.54 -19.40
CA ILE A 125 4.65 11.47 -18.13
C ILE A 125 3.91 12.25 -17.04
N GLY A 126 3.46 13.47 -17.34
CA GLY A 126 2.73 14.30 -16.39
C GLY A 126 1.44 13.61 -15.91
N THR A 127 0.70 12.99 -16.82
CA THR A 127 -0.50 12.19 -16.50
C THR A 127 -0.15 11.00 -15.63
N VAL A 128 0.88 10.22 -15.98
CA VAL A 128 1.30 9.05 -15.18
C VAL A 128 1.69 9.49 -13.77
N ILE A 129 2.54 10.52 -13.63
CA ILE A 129 2.98 11.02 -12.32
C ILE A 129 1.78 11.53 -11.51
N MET A 130 0.90 12.36 -12.11
CA MET A 130 -0.29 12.89 -11.44
C MET A 130 -1.22 11.77 -10.95
N CYS A 131 -1.50 10.79 -11.81
CA CYS A 131 -2.32 9.64 -11.44
C CYS A 131 -1.66 8.81 -10.33
N SER A 132 -0.35 8.52 -10.44
CA SER A 132 0.37 7.79 -9.40
C SER A 132 0.35 8.51 -8.06
N VAL A 133 0.63 9.83 -8.04
CA VAL A 133 0.59 10.64 -6.81
C VAL A 133 -0.80 10.61 -6.18
N TYR A 134 -1.86 10.74 -6.99
CA TYR A 134 -3.24 10.74 -6.50
C TYR A 134 -3.66 9.39 -5.91
N TYR A 135 -3.33 8.27 -6.58
CA TYR A 135 -3.70 6.93 -6.12
C TYR A 135 -2.80 6.40 -4.99
N ASN A 136 -1.55 6.84 -4.93
CA ASN A 136 -0.62 6.39 -3.89
C ASN A 136 -0.94 7.03 -2.53
N HIS A 137 -1.49 8.24 -2.49
CA HIS A 137 -1.85 8.86 -1.23
C HIS A 137 -3.10 8.21 -0.61
N LEU A 138 -2.95 7.61 0.57
CA LEU A 138 -4.08 7.08 1.33
C LEU A 138 -4.88 8.24 1.93
N LYS A 139 -6.19 8.25 1.69
CA LYS A 139 -7.08 9.27 2.24
C LYS A 139 -7.22 9.05 3.75
N LEU A 140 -6.85 10.06 4.54
CA LEU A 140 -7.13 10.14 5.97
C LEU A 140 -8.40 10.96 6.20
N GLU A 141 -9.14 10.62 7.24
CA GLU A 141 -10.29 11.38 7.73
C GLU A 141 -9.90 12.09 9.03
N PRO A 142 -9.36 13.31 8.96
CA PRO A 142 -8.77 13.96 10.11
C PRO A 142 -9.82 14.54 11.04
N GLN A 143 -9.61 14.35 12.34
CA GLN A 143 -10.37 14.93 13.42
C GLN A 143 -9.45 15.83 14.23
N GLU A 144 -9.91 17.04 14.56
CA GLU A 144 -9.12 17.96 15.39
C GLU A 144 -9.02 17.36 16.79
N TYR A 145 -7.78 17.13 17.24
CA TYR A 145 -7.53 16.50 18.52
C TYR A 145 -7.42 17.56 19.60
N SER A 146 -8.01 17.26 20.75
CA SER A 146 -7.87 18.07 21.96
C SER A 146 -7.43 17.17 23.09
N ILE A 147 -6.47 17.67 23.88
CA ILE A 147 -5.91 16.92 25.01
C ILE A 147 -7.05 16.57 25.98
N PRO A 148 -7.32 15.28 26.24
CA PRO A 148 -8.36 14.87 27.16
C PRO A 148 -8.01 15.33 28.57
N LYS A 149 -9.05 15.56 29.39
CA LYS A 149 -8.85 15.90 30.81
C LYS A 149 -8.21 14.71 31.53
N THR A 150 -7.31 14.99 32.46
CA THR A 150 -6.74 13.96 33.34
C THR A 150 -7.85 13.37 34.21
N THR A 151 -8.14 12.09 34.00
CA THR A 151 -9.06 11.29 34.84
C THR A 151 -8.26 10.46 35.83
N GLU A 152 -8.90 9.98 36.89
CA GLU A 152 -8.29 9.08 37.88
C GLU A 152 -7.74 7.80 37.22
N ALA A 153 -8.46 7.25 36.23
CA ALA A 153 -8.00 6.09 35.46
C ALA A 153 -6.70 6.36 34.68
N ARG A 154 -6.53 7.57 34.10
CA ARG A 154 -5.27 7.95 33.45
C ARG A 154 -4.14 8.03 34.47
N GLN A 155 -4.40 8.64 35.63
CA GLN A 155 -3.38 8.77 36.67
C GLN A 155 -2.94 7.40 37.18
N ASN A 156 -3.87 6.47 37.40
CA ASN A 156 -3.55 5.12 37.83
C ASN A 156 -2.62 4.39 36.84
N LEU A 157 -2.90 4.47 35.53
CA LEU A 157 -2.03 3.88 34.51
C LEU A 157 -0.65 4.57 34.46
N LEU A 158 -0.57 5.90 34.64
CA LEU A 158 0.72 6.60 34.75
C LEU A 158 1.52 6.11 35.97
N ASP A 159 0.85 5.94 37.10
CA ASP A 159 1.48 5.48 38.35
C ASP A 159 1.98 4.03 38.22
N MET A 160 1.34 3.21 37.37
CA MET A 160 1.80 1.87 36.98
C MET A 160 2.97 1.87 35.98
N GLY A 161 3.39 3.03 35.47
CA GLY A 161 4.52 3.15 34.53
C GLY A 161 4.14 3.25 33.05
N PHE A 162 2.86 3.52 32.73
CA PHE A 162 2.44 3.73 31.36
C PHE A 162 3.03 5.04 30.78
N PRO A 163 3.63 5.03 29.57
CA PRO A 163 4.21 6.23 28.96
C PRO A 163 3.18 7.34 28.70
N ALA A 164 3.40 8.53 29.27
CA ALA A 164 2.48 9.67 29.15
C ALA A 164 2.24 10.12 27.70
N GLU A 165 3.28 10.05 26.85
CA GLU A 165 3.18 10.41 25.42
C GLU A 165 2.23 9.51 24.62
N ALA A 166 2.12 8.24 25.03
CA ALA A 166 1.24 7.27 24.40
C ALA A 166 -0.16 7.31 25.03
N LEU A 167 -0.24 7.45 26.36
CA LEU A 167 -1.49 7.49 27.11
C LEU A 167 -2.42 8.64 26.68
N LYS A 168 -1.86 9.79 26.27
CA LYS A 168 -2.65 10.96 25.87
C LYS A 168 -3.62 10.65 24.72
N TYR A 169 -3.28 9.73 23.83
CA TYR A 169 -4.10 9.40 22.66
C TYR A 169 -5.18 8.34 22.92
N LEU A 170 -5.12 7.63 24.05
CA LEU A 170 -6.15 6.65 24.40
C LEU A 170 -7.47 7.32 24.75
N THR A 171 -8.58 6.74 24.29
CA THR A 171 -9.93 7.20 24.57
C THR A 171 -10.39 6.78 25.97
N ASP A 172 -11.46 7.38 26.48
CA ASP A 172 -11.99 6.99 27.79
C ASP A 172 -12.59 5.56 27.78
N GLU A 173 -13.03 5.08 26.62
CA GLU A 173 -13.44 3.68 26.41
C GLU A 173 -12.24 2.73 26.54
N ASP A 174 -11.10 3.07 25.93
CA ASP A 174 -9.85 2.30 26.05
C ASP A 174 -9.42 2.20 27.52
N LEU A 175 -9.45 3.32 28.25
CA LEU A 175 -9.10 3.36 29.67
C LEU A 175 -10.01 2.50 30.54
N THR A 176 -11.29 2.42 30.18
CA THR A 176 -12.25 1.57 30.90
C THR A 176 -11.88 0.10 30.75
N MET A 177 -11.44 -0.33 29.55
CA MET A 177 -10.98 -1.70 29.30
C MET A 177 -9.67 -2.03 30.04
N LEU A 178 -8.82 -1.02 30.26
CA LEU A 178 -7.53 -1.16 30.93
C LEU A 178 -7.59 -0.94 32.46
N SER A 179 -8.77 -0.62 33.02
CA SER A 179 -8.92 -0.28 34.44
C SER A 179 -8.55 -1.41 35.42
N GLY A 180 -8.58 -2.66 34.95
CA GLY A 180 -8.20 -3.85 35.71
C GLY A 180 -6.76 -4.32 35.51
N ALA A 181 -5.87 -3.46 35.00
CA ALA A 181 -4.47 -3.82 34.77
C ALA A 181 -3.77 -4.25 36.07
N LEU A 182 -3.05 -5.37 35.99
CA LEU A 182 -2.23 -5.92 37.07
C LEU A 182 -0.81 -5.37 37.02
N ASN A 183 -0.26 -5.24 35.80
CA ASN A 183 1.07 -4.72 35.56
C ASN A 183 1.14 -3.96 34.23
N VAL A 184 2.04 -2.99 34.16
CA VAL A 184 2.36 -2.26 32.93
C VAL A 184 3.87 -2.21 32.77
N GLU A 185 4.36 -2.64 31.61
CA GLU A 185 5.78 -2.53 31.28
C GLU A 185 5.94 -1.93 29.89
N SER A 186 6.92 -1.03 29.74
CA SER A 186 7.18 -0.36 28.47
C SER A 186 8.62 -0.52 28.03
N PHE A 187 8.79 -0.77 26.74
CA PHE A 187 10.07 -0.91 26.08
C PHE A 187 10.14 0.11 24.97
N THR A 188 11.20 0.92 24.96
CA THR A 188 11.39 1.97 23.95
C THR A 188 12.67 1.73 23.18
N LYS A 189 12.60 1.87 21.85
CA LYS A 189 13.76 1.77 20.96
C LYS A 189 13.67 2.80 19.84
N LEU A 190 14.79 3.43 19.54
CA LEU A 190 14.94 4.28 18.36
C LEU A 190 15.29 3.41 17.14
N LEU A 191 14.40 3.37 16.16
CA LEU A 191 14.60 2.73 14.86
C LEU A 191 15.20 3.74 13.87
N MET A 192 16.35 3.39 13.29
CA MET A 192 17.15 4.26 12.42
C MET A 192 17.11 3.75 10.98
N PHE A 193 16.65 4.55 10.02
CA PHE A 193 16.58 4.17 8.60
C PHE A 193 17.80 4.63 7.80
N ASP A 194 18.56 5.59 8.30
CA ASP A 194 19.79 6.09 7.69
C ASP A 194 20.96 6.17 8.69
N PRO A 195 21.27 5.07 9.42
CA PRO A 195 22.26 5.09 10.47
C PRO A 195 23.67 5.35 9.92
N LYS A 196 24.44 6.19 10.61
CA LYS A 196 25.85 6.41 10.29
C LYS A 196 26.70 5.35 10.96
N ARG A 197 27.38 4.53 10.16
CA ARG A 197 28.31 3.50 10.65
C ARG A 197 29.62 4.15 11.09
N ILE A 198 30.02 3.89 12.33
CA ILE A 198 31.28 4.33 12.90
C ILE A 198 32.11 3.10 13.23
N GLU A 199 33.33 3.07 12.70
CA GLU A 199 34.28 2.00 12.98
C GLU A 199 35.17 2.38 14.16
N HIS A 200 35.16 1.54 15.19
CA HIS A 200 36.07 1.62 16.32
C HIS A 200 37.14 0.57 16.14
N GLN A 201 38.38 1.01 15.97
CA GLN A 201 39.52 0.11 15.89
C GLN A 201 40.24 0.10 17.23
N VAL A 202 40.24 -1.05 17.91
CA VAL A 202 40.97 -1.24 19.16
C VAL A 202 42.10 -2.25 18.91
N GLY A 203 43.33 -1.79 19.06
CA GLY A 203 44.52 -2.64 18.95
C GLY A 203 44.84 -3.31 20.28
N PHE A 204 44.95 -4.64 20.27
CA PHE A 204 45.42 -5.43 21.39
C PHE A 204 46.65 -6.22 20.95
N GLY A 205 47.85 -5.69 21.21
CA GLY A 205 49.10 -6.34 20.81
C GLY A 205 49.15 -6.62 19.30
N ASN A 206 49.10 -7.91 18.90
CA ASN A 206 49.20 -8.36 17.51
C ASN A 206 47.85 -8.47 16.77
N TYR A 207 46.72 -8.18 17.42
CA TYR A 207 45.41 -8.20 16.76
C TYR A 207 44.71 -6.85 16.84
N THR A 208 44.00 -6.49 15.75
CA THR A 208 43.13 -5.31 15.69
C THR A 208 41.69 -5.79 15.68
N GLN A 209 40.94 -5.40 16.70
CA GLN A 209 39.50 -5.61 16.72
C GLN A 209 38.83 -4.40 16.09
N ILE A 210 38.02 -4.63 15.06
CA ILE A 210 37.19 -3.60 14.43
C ILE A 210 35.76 -3.83 14.92
N ASN A 211 35.26 -2.92 15.75
CA ASN A 211 33.87 -2.89 16.18
C ASN A 211 33.12 -1.81 15.39
N HIS A 212 31.83 -2.00 15.19
CA HIS A 212 30.98 -1.02 14.50
C HIS A 212 29.89 -0.55 15.46
N THR A 213 29.77 0.76 15.63
CA THR A 213 28.60 1.38 16.27
C THR A 213 27.81 2.16 15.24
N TYR A 214 26.53 2.39 15.53
CA TYR A 214 25.62 3.13 14.66
C TYR A 214 25.12 4.37 15.40
N GLU A 215 25.31 5.53 14.77
CA GLU A 215 24.71 6.78 15.23
C GLU A 215 23.46 7.10 14.43
N ALA A 216 22.49 7.75 15.08
CA ALA A 216 21.23 8.14 14.47
C ALA A 216 21.47 9.08 13.28
N GLY A 217 20.84 8.77 12.16
CA GLY A 217 20.84 9.61 10.97
C GLY A 217 19.78 10.71 11.07
N ASN A 218 19.28 11.14 9.91
CA ASN A 218 18.21 12.14 9.84
C ASN A 218 16.81 11.51 9.87
N LYS A 219 16.66 10.21 9.65
CA LYS A 219 15.40 9.49 9.51
C LYS A 219 15.26 8.46 10.62
N ASN A 220 14.57 8.83 11.69
CA ASN A 220 14.42 7.98 12.86
C ASN A 220 12.99 8.00 13.41
N ILE A 221 12.56 6.83 13.87
CA ILE A 221 11.28 6.63 14.54
C ILE A 221 11.56 6.08 15.93
N GLU A 222 11.00 6.70 16.95
CA GLU A 222 10.93 6.12 18.28
C GLU A 222 9.73 5.20 18.35
N VAL A 223 9.96 3.96 18.74
CA VAL A 223 8.92 2.95 18.93
C VAL A 223 8.88 2.56 20.39
N THR A 224 7.67 2.53 20.94
CA THR A 224 7.40 2.10 22.31
C THR A 224 6.38 0.98 22.30
N THR A 225 6.76 -0.18 22.82
CA THR A 225 5.84 -1.30 23.05
C THR A 225 5.46 -1.30 24.52
N VAL A 226 4.17 -1.22 24.83
CA VAL A 226 3.64 -1.26 26.20
C VAL A 226 2.84 -2.54 26.37
N TYR A 227 3.26 -3.40 27.30
CA TYR A 227 2.51 -4.57 27.74
C TYR A 227 1.67 -4.20 28.94
N ILE A 228 0.42 -4.63 28.93
CA ILE A 228 -0.55 -4.40 29.98
C ILE A 228 -1.15 -5.76 30.31
N GLU A 229 -0.72 -6.30 31.44
CA GLU A 229 -1.19 -7.59 31.94
C GLU A 229 -2.55 -7.41 32.62
N MET A 230 -3.51 -8.25 32.23
CA MET A 230 -4.86 -8.27 32.78
C MET A 230 -5.14 -9.64 33.42
N PRO A 231 -6.18 -9.76 34.26
CA PRO A 231 -6.64 -11.05 34.77
C PRO A 231 -6.96 -12.05 33.64
N GLU A 232 -6.98 -13.35 33.99
CA GLU A 232 -7.36 -14.44 33.08
C GLU A 232 -6.42 -14.63 31.86
N ASN A 233 -5.11 -14.37 32.03
CA ASN A 233 -4.09 -14.51 30.97
C ASN A 233 -4.38 -13.66 29.72
N VAL A 234 -5.09 -12.55 29.90
CA VAL A 234 -5.35 -11.58 28.84
C VAL A 234 -4.26 -10.52 28.87
N VAL A 235 -3.68 -10.25 27.70
CA VAL A 235 -2.63 -9.23 27.55
C VAL A 235 -3.10 -8.20 26.53
N TYR A 236 -3.05 -6.92 26.92
CA TYR A 236 -3.18 -5.81 25.99
C TYR A 236 -1.79 -5.31 25.64
N VAL A 237 -1.55 -5.05 24.36
CA VAL A 237 -0.28 -4.52 23.88
C VAL A 237 -0.55 -3.27 23.07
N LEU A 238 0.09 -2.17 23.47
CA LEU A 238 0.12 -0.93 22.72
C LEU A 238 1.44 -0.84 21.96
N GLN A 239 1.36 -0.79 20.63
CA GLN A 239 2.49 -0.45 19.77
C GLN A 239 2.37 1.03 19.41
N TYR A 240 3.17 1.86 20.05
CA TYR A 240 3.25 3.30 19.81
C TYR A 240 4.49 3.63 18.97
N PHE A 241 4.37 4.55 18.03
CA PHE A 241 5.50 5.03 17.25
C PHE A 241 5.39 6.53 16.96
N SER A 242 6.52 7.23 16.97
CA SER A 242 6.60 8.66 16.71
C SER A 242 7.87 8.98 15.91
N TRP A 243 7.72 9.76 14.84
CA TRP A 243 8.84 10.27 14.06
C TRP A 243 9.63 11.30 14.86
N LYS A 244 10.92 11.07 15.08
CA LYS A 244 11.83 12.00 15.77
C LYS A 244 12.77 12.74 14.81
N GLY A 245 12.81 12.32 13.55
CA GLY A 245 13.54 13.00 12.48
C GLY A 245 13.20 12.42 11.13
N GLY A 246 13.17 13.27 10.11
CA GLY A 246 12.78 12.88 8.75
C GLY A 246 11.29 13.12 8.51
N TRP A 247 10.77 12.51 7.45
CA TRP A 247 9.37 12.66 7.06
C TRP A 247 8.85 11.30 6.61
N PRO A 248 7.68 10.86 7.07
CA PRO A 248 7.07 9.65 6.53
C PRO A 248 6.77 9.82 5.05
N VAL A 249 6.89 8.73 4.31
CA VAL A 249 6.53 8.66 2.89
C VAL A 249 5.14 8.04 2.76
N TRP A 250 4.45 8.39 1.68
CA TRP A 250 3.13 7.81 1.42
C TRP A 250 3.24 6.31 1.19
N GLN A 251 2.31 5.58 1.79
CA GLN A 251 2.26 4.11 1.86
C GLN A 251 3.35 3.50 2.75
N ASP A 252 3.96 4.25 3.66
CA ASP A 252 4.73 3.62 4.74
C ASP A 252 3.85 2.60 5.47
N GLY A 253 4.46 1.53 5.95
CA GLY A 253 3.74 0.34 6.40
C GLY A 253 4.18 -0.11 7.78
N ILE A 254 3.24 -0.74 8.50
CA ILE A 254 3.51 -1.42 9.76
C ILE A 254 3.08 -2.88 9.67
N MET A 255 3.82 -3.74 10.37
CA MET A 255 3.44 -5.13 10.63
C MET A 255 3.74 -5.46 12.08
N ILE A 256 2.75 -5.97 12.79
CA ILE A 256 2.88 -6.45 14.16
C ILE A 256 2.73 -7.96 14.14
N SER A 257 3.80 -8.65 14.54
CA SER A 257 3.90 -10.09 14.63
C SER A 257 4.42 -10.50 16.01
N GLY A 258 4.12 -11.71 16.44
CA GLY A 258 4.62 -12.25 17.70
C GLY A 258 3.59 -13.16 18.33
N GLU A 259 3.67 -13.29 19.65
CA GLU A 259 2.66 -13.90 20.51
C GLU A 259 2.39 -15.38 20.14
N ASN A 260 3.21 -16.28 20.69
CA ASN A 260 3.07 -17.71 20.44
C ASN A 260 1.64 -18.17 20.80
N GLN A 261 0.95 -18.76 19.81
CA GLN A 261 -0.36 -19.41 19.99
C GLN A 261 -1.55 -18.50 20.32
N ALA A 262 -1.42 -17.17 20.16
CA ALA A 262 -2.51 -16.22 20.34
C ALA A 262 -3.54 -16.27 19.19
N ASN A 263 -4.51 -17.19 19.28
CA ASN A 263 -5.51 -17.42 18.23
C ASN A 263 -6.63 -16.37 18.16
N ASP A 264 -6.82 -15.59 19.23
CA ASP A 264 -7.90 -14.63 19.44
C ASP A 264 -7.45 -13.16 19.38
N LYS A 265 -6.26 -12.91 18.82
CA LYS A 265 -5.71 -11.57 18.66
C LYS A 265 -6.65 -10.66 17.88
N GLN A 266 -6.96 -9.50 18.45
CA GLN A 266 -7.84 -8.51 17.85
C GLN A 266 -7.40 -7.08 18.18
N VAL A 267 -7.53 -6.19 17.19
CA VAL A 267 -7.33 -4.75 17.39
C VAL A 267 -8.49 -4.20 18.20
N VAL A 268 -8.15 -3.45 19.26
CA VAL A 268 -9.10 -2.78 20.16
C VAL A 268 -9.30 -1.34 19.70
N SER A 269 -8.19 -0.62 19.50
CA SER A 269 -8.18 0.79 19.13
C SER A 269 -6.91 1.10 18.36
N SER A 270 -6.97 2.05 17.44
CA SER A 270 -5.81 2.46 16.66
C SER A 270 -6.02 3.89 16.17
N SER A 271 -4.96 4.69 16.18
CA SER A 271 -5.04 6.04 15.62
C SER A 271 -3.68 6.50 15.12
N LEU A 272 -3.71 7.33 14.09
CA LEU A 272 -2.59 8.11 13.58
C LEU A 272 -2.75 9.54 14.08
N PHE A 273 -1.67 10.17 14.50
CA PHE A 273 -1.66 11.56 14.92
C PHE A 273 -0.60 12.35 14.15
N TYR A 274 -0.87 13.63 13.95
CA TYR A 274 0.07 14.57 13.35
C TYR A 274 -0.34 16.02 13.64
N THR A 275 0.64 16.92 13.60
CA THR A 275 0.44 18.37 13.69
C THR A 275 0.42 18.98 12.29
N LYS A 276 -0.52 19.89 12.03
CA LYS A 276 -0.55 20.67 10.78
C LYS A 276 -0.97 22.11 11.06
N LYS A 277 -0.13 23.06 10.64
CA LYS A 277 -0.35 24.50 10.88
C LYS A 277 -0.59 24.84 12.37
N GLY A 278 0.14 24.18 13.27
CA GLY A 278 0.05 24.39 14.72
C GLY A 278 -1.19 23.80 15.40
N LYS A 279 -1.98 22.97 14.69
CA LYS A 279 -3.09 22.21 15.25
C LYS A 279 -2.82 20.71 15.18
N GLU A 280 -3.18 19.99 16.22
CA GLU A 280 -3.04 18.53 16.29
C GLU A 280 -4.29 17.85 15.72
N TYR A 281 -4.07 16.78 14.97
CA TYR A 281 -5.11 15.98 14.35
C TYR A 281 -4.88 14.51 14.65
N THR A 282 -5.98 13.78 14.85
CA THR A 282 -6.01 12.32 14.85
C THR A 282 -6.78 11.81 13.63
N ALA A 283 -6.47 10.61 13.17
CA ALA A 283 -7.15 9.95 12.07
C ALA A 283 -7.05 8.44 12.23
N ASP A 284 -8.06 7.72 11.77
CA ASP A 284 -7.98 6.26 11.73
C ASP A 284 -6.98 5.79 10.67
N PHE A 285 -6.45 4.58 10.87
CA PHE A 285 -5.65 3.94 9.84
C PHE A 285 -6.50 3.71 8.58
N PRO A 286 -6.07 4.19 7.39
CA PRO A 286 -6.82 3.98 6.16
C PRO A 286 -7.01 2.50 5.83
N ARG A 287 -6.01 1.69 6.16
CA ARG A 287 -6.01 0.25 6.01
C ARG A 287 -5.25 -0.34 7.19
N LEU A 288 -5.97 -0.97 8.09
CA LEU A 288 -5.43 -1.76 9.18
C LEU A 288 -6.23 -3.06 9.23
N VAL A 289 -5.53 -4.17 9.12
CA VAL A 289 -6.12 -5.49 8.99
C VAL A 289 -5.45 -6.42 9.98
N CYS A 290 -6.26 -7.15 10.74
CA CYS A 290 -5.83 -8.20 11.65
C CYS A 290 -6.35 -9.53 11.13
N GLU A 291 -5.51 -10.28 10.40
CA GLU A 291 -5.93 -11.48 9.68
C GLU A 291 -4.94 -12.62 9.82
N ARG A 292 -5.44 -13.85 9.66
CA ARG A 292 -4.61 -15.06 9.60
C ARG A 292 -3.99 -15.17 8.22
N VAL A 293 -2.69 -14.93 8.14
CA VAL A 293 -1.93 -14.99 6.90
C VAL A 293 -1.22 -16.34 6.79
N PRO A 294 -1.34 -17.06 5.66
CA PRO A 294 -0.56 -18.26 5.41
C PRO A 294 0.90 -17.91 5.08
N ILE A 295 1.81 -18.34 5.93
CA ILE A 295 3.25 -18.27 5.70
C ILE A 295 3.71 -19.63 5.17
N ASN A 296 4.10 -19.65 3.90
CA ASN A 296 4.63 -20.84 3.25
C ASN A 296 6.13 -20.91 3.50
N THR A 297 6.56 -21.94 4.23
CA THR A 297 7.97 -22.22 4.46
C THR A 297 8.33 -23.57 3.81
N MET A 298 9.63 -23.85 3.73
CA MET A 298 10.14 -25.17 3.35
C MET A 298 9.70 -26.31 4.30
N PHE A 299 9.14 -25.98 5.47
CA PHE A 299 8.62 -26.93 6.46
C PHE A 299 7.08 -27.05 6.46
N GLY A 300 6.40 -26.38 5.52
CA GLY A 300 4.94 -26.38 5.40
C GLY A 300 4.33 -24.99 5.50
N THR A 301 3.00 -24.95 5.42
CA THR A 301 2.21 -23.72 5.56
C THR A 301 1.80 -23.56 7.02
N TYR A 302 2.23 -22.46 7.62
CA TYR A 302 1.83 -22.04 8.95
C TYR A 302 0.88 -20.85 8.83
N TYR A 303 -0.02 -20.69 9.80
CA TYR A 303 -0.92 -19.55 9.85
C TYR A 303 -0.54 -18.67 11.03
N HIS A 304 -0.19 -17.42 10.75
CA HIS A 304 0.08 -16.43 11.78
C HIS A 304 -0.99 -15.35 11.74
N LEU A 305 -1.49 -14.98 12.93
CA LEU A 305 -2.41 -13.86 13.07
C LEU A 305 -1.60 -12.57 13.16
N LEU A 306 -1.57 -11.82 12.07
CA LEU A 306 -0.74 -10.63 11.89
C LEU A 306 -1.61 -9.39 11.83
N ILE A 307 -1.11 -8.28 12.39
CA ILE A 307 -1.71 -6.96 12.15
C ILE A 307 -0.83 -6.25 11.13
N THR A 308 -1.40 -5.88 9.99
CA THR A 308 -0.72 -5.10 8.96
C THR A 308 -1.49 -3.83 8.68
N GLY A 309 -0.78 -2.74 8.46
CA GLY A 309 -1.42 -1.50 8.03
C GLY A 309 -0.52 -0.64 7.16
N ALA A 310 -1.14 0.24 6.40
CA ALA A 310 -0.46 1.28 5.65
C ALA A 310 -0.98 2.66 6.05
N LEU A 311 -0.08 3.64 6.01
CA LEU A 311 -0.35 5.00 6.42
C LEU A 311 0.16 5.99 5.36
N SER A 312 -0.41 7.19 5.35
CA SER A 312 0.04 8.28 4.49
C SER A 312 -0.31 9.60 5.16
N TYR A 313 0.66 10.23 5.80
CA TYR A 313 0.42 11.53 6.43
C TYR A 313 0.29 12.63 5.38
N PRO A 314 -0.48 13.70 5.67
CA PRO A 314 -0.60 14.83 4.77
C PRO A 314 0.76 15.51 4.58
N PHE A 315 1.00 16.05 3.39
CA PHE A 315 2.19 16.85 3.14
C PHE A 315 2.33 18.01 4.13
N SER A 316 3.58 18.26 4.53
CA SER A 316 3.97 19.30 5.49
C SER A 316 3.28 19.17 6.85
N SER A 317 2.99 17.94 7.26
CA SER A 317 2.69 17.64 8.66
C SER A 317 3.99 17.61 9.48
N GLU A 318 3.83 17.71 10.79
CA GLU A 318 4.89 17.61 11.81
C GLU A 318 4.42 16.62 12.90
N ASP A 319 5.33 16.19 13.77
CA ASP A 319 5.04 15.29 14.91
C ASP A 319 4.22 14.05 14.53
N GLN A 320 4.55 13.41 13.41
CA GLN A 320 3.79 12.27 12.92
C GLN A 320 4.02 11.03 13.78
N GLY A 321 2.95 10.32 14.07
CA GLY A 321 3.05 9.03 14.73
C GLY A 321 1.72 8.31 14.76
N GLY A 322 1.68 7.21 15.47
CA GLY A 322 0.47 6.43 15.62
C GLY A 322 0.59 5.40 16.71
N TYR A 323 -0.53 4.77 17.01
CA TYR A 323 -0.57 3.63 17.90
C TYR A 323 -1.54 2.57 17.40
N VAL A 324 -1.27 1.33 17.78
CA VAL A 324 -2.19 0.20 17.65
C VAL A 324 -2.28 -0.48 19.01
N LEU A 325 -3.47 -0.44 19.61
CA LEU A 325 -3.82 -1.20 20.81
C LEU A 325 -4.53 -2.46 20.36
N TYR A 326 -4.00 -3.61 20.75
CA TYR A 326 -4.62 -4.91 20.50
C TYR A 326 -4.58 -5.77 21.74
N ARG A 327 -5.46 -6.76 21.79
CA ARG A 327 -5.50 -7.74 22.87
C ARG A 327 -5.40 -9.15 22.32
N TYR A 328 -4.94 -10.07 23.15
CA TYR A 328 -4.99 -11.50 22.93
C TYR A 328 -4.96 -12.21 24.27
N ARG A 329 -5.35 -13.48 24.26
CA ARG A 329 -5.22 -14.36 25.42
C ARG A 329 -4.06 -15.33 25.19
N VAL A 330 -3.24 -15.50 26.21
CA VAL A 330 -2.17 -16.49 26.19
C VAL A 330 -2.79 -17.86 26.47
N GLU A 331 -2.60 -18.81 25.56
CA GLU A 331 -3.08 -20.18 25.71
C GLU A 331 -2.17 -20.94 26.68
N THR A 332 -2.40 -20.75 27.98
CA THR A 332 -1.68 -21.42 29.08
C THR A 332 -2.64 -21.78 30.20
N ASP A 333 -2.39 -22.92 30.86
CA ASP A 333 -3.15 -23.36 32.03
C ASP A 333 -2.63 -22.73 33.35
N SER A 334 -1.51 -22.00 33.29
CA SER A 334 -0.89 -21.30 34.43
C SER A 334 -0.74 -19.82 34.18
N ASP A 335 -0.78 -19.01 35.24
CA ASP A 335 -0.52 -17.55 35.20
C ASP A 335 0.96 -17.21 34.91
N ILE A 336 1.79 -18.23 34.74
CA ILE A 336 3.20 -18.15 34.38
C ILE A 336 3.31 -18.27 32.85
N TYR A 337 3.69 -17.18 32.16
CA TYR A 337 3.90 -17.18 30.72
C TYR A 337 4.92 -16.14 30.26
N LEU A 338 5.54 -16.44 29.11
CA LEU A 338 6.39 -15.55 28.33
C LEU A 338 5.70 -15.26 27.00
N THR A 339 5.54 -13.97 26.69
CA THR A 339 5.05 -13.52 25.40
C THR A 339 6.05 -12.59 24.74
N HIS A 340 5.91 -12.37 23.44
CA HIS A 340 6.78 -11.47 22.68
C HIS A 340 6.00 -10.76 21.60
N SER A 341 6.45 -9.57 21.24
CA SER A 341 5.88 -8.77 20.18
C SER A 341 6.95 -8.09 19.37
N THR A 342 6.74 -8.04 18.06
CA THR A 342 7.61 -7.39 17.09
C THR A 342 6.81 -6.38 16.30
N LEU A 343 7.10 -5.09 16.49
CA LEU A 343 6.69 -4.06 15.55
C LEU A 343 7.73 -3.94 14.44
N SER A 344 7.30 -4.12 13.21
CA SER A 344 8.06 -3.90 12.00
C SER A 344 7.53 -2.63 11.32
N TYR A 345 8.41 -1.66 11.07
CA TYR A 345 8.07 -0.44 10.34
C TYR A 345 8.83 -0.41 9.01
N VAL A 346 8.11 -0.18 7.91
CA VAL A 346 8.67 -0.01 6.58
C VAL A 346 8.55 1.45 6.17
N HIS A 347 9.71 2.09 5.96
CA HIS A 347 9.83 3.44 5.44
C HIS A 347 10.24 3.41 3.98
N LEU A 348 9.36 3.90 3.11
CA LEU A 348 9.59 3.90 1.67
C LEU A 348 10.52 5.05 1.23
N VAL A 349 11.22 4.85 0.13
CA VAL A 349 12.15 5.85 -0.42
C VAL A 349 11.44 7.00 -1.14
N SER A 350 10.29 6.73 -1.76
CA SER A 350 9.60 7.68 -2.65
C SER A 350 8.07 7.52 -2.58
N PRO A 351 7.31 8.63 -2.62
CA PRO A 351 5.84 8.58 -2.70
C PRO A 351 5.34 8.09 -4.08
N LEU A 352 6.21 8.10 -5.08
CA LEU A 352 5.91 7.60 -6.42
C LEU A 352 6.40 6.15 -6.55
N GLN A 353 5.45 5.24 -6.71
CA GLN A 353 5.66 3.82 -6.93
C GLN A 353 5.02 3.37 -8.24
N ILE A 354 5.83 2.78 -9.12
CA ILE A 354 5.39 2.21 -10.39
C ILE A 354 6.16 0.88 -10.59
N PRO A 355 5.47 -0.28 -10.70
CA PRO A 355 4.02 -0.46 -10.60
C PRO A 355 3.51 -0.24 -9.17
N TYR A 356 2.27 0.25 -9.04
CA TYR A 356 1.63 0.37 -7.73
C TYR A 356 1.38 -1.03 -7.14
N ARG A 357 1.81 -1.21 -5.89
CA ARG A 357 1.49 -2.37 -5.06
C ARG A 357 1.24 -1.88 -3.64
N ARG A 358 0.33 -2.55 -2.94
CA ARG A 358 0.06 -2.23 -1.54
C ARG A 358 1.28 -2.62 -0.70
N THR A 359 1.69 -1.73 0.19
CA THR A 359 2.84 -1.97 1.07
C THR A 359 2.59 -3.16 1.99
N GLU A 360 1.36 -3.37 2.46
CA GLU A 360 1.02 -4.52 3.31
C GLU A 360 1.28 -5.84 2.57
N ASP A 361 0.85 -5.96 1.31
CA ASP A 361 1.07 -7.16 0.49
C ASP A 361 2.57 -7.41 0.25
N LEU A 362 3.35 -6.34 0.05
CA LEU A 362 4.80 -6.42 -0.14
C LEU A 362 5.51 -6.86 1.14
N ILE A 363 5.11 -6.31 2.30
CA ILE A 363 5.63 -6.73 3.60
C ILE A 363 5.37 -8.22 3.81
N LEU A 364 4.14 -8.68 3.60
CA LEU A 364 3.76 -10.08 3.76
C LEU A 364 4.49 -11.01 2.78
N SER A 365 4.80 -10.53 1.58
CA SER A 365 5.60 -11.29 0.60
C SER A 365 7.09 -11.38 0.94
N GLY A 366 7.55 -10.69 1.99
CA GLY A 366 8.96 -10.62 2.37
C GLY A 366 9.79 -9.68 1.48
N ALA A 367 9.17 -8.75 0.76
CA ALA A 367 9.87 -7.86 -0.16
C ALA A 367 10.93 -6.97 0.52
N TYR A 368 10.72 -6.67 1.81
CA TYR A 368 11.57 -5.77 2.60
C TYR A 368 12.48 -6.48 3.61
N THR A 369 12.49 -7.82 3.63
CA THR A 369 13.19 -8.60 4.68
C THR A 369 14.71 -8.36 4.74
N PHE A 370 15.33 -7.95 3.63
CA PHE A 370 16.78 -7.75 3.52
C PHE A 370 17.15 -6.33 3.08
N VAL A 371 16.33 -5.35 3.40
CA VAL A 371 16.51 -3.96 2.93
C VAL A 371 16.39 -2.99 4.10
N ASP A 372 17.20 -1.93 4.07
CA ASP A 372 17.36 -0.97 5.17
C ASP A 372 16.07 -0.18 5.47
N GLU A 373 15.11 -0.20 4.54
CA GLU A 373 13.76 0.36 4.66
C GLU A 373 12.93 -0.31 5.77
N LEU A 374 13.26 -1.53 6.19
CA LEU A 374 12.56 -2.25 7.25
C LEU A 374 13.36 -2.20 8.54
N GLN A 375 12.75 -1.66 9.60
CA GLN A 375 13.31 -1.66 10.95
C GLN A 375 12.36 -2.34 11.93
N GLN A 376 12.92 -3.03 12.92
CA GLN A 376 12.15 -3.86 13.84
C GLN A 376 12.44 -3.57 15.31
N HIS A 377 11.37 -3.58 16.09
CA HIS A 377 11.40 -3.54 17.55
C HIS A 377 10.81 -4.84 18.09
N TYR A 378 11.69 -5.78 18.45
CA TYR A 378 11.35 -7.03 19.12
C TYR A 378 11.43 -6.84 20.64
N THR A 379 10.41 -7.27 21.34
CA THR A 379 10.29 -7.17 22.80
C THR A 379 9.70 -8.46 23.35
N THR A 380 10.07 -8.78 24.58
CA THR A 380 9.55 -9.92 25.35
C THR A 380 8.92 -9.40 26.64
N TYR A 381 7.90 -10.09 27.12
CA TYR A 381 7.25 -9.79 28.39
C TYR A 381 7.06 -11.07 29.18
N ASP A 382 7.52 -11.02 30.43
CA ASP A 382 7.36 -12.07 31.43
C ASP A 382 6.20 -11.70 32.37
N SER A 383 5.26 -12.61 32.60
CA SER A 383 4.16 -12.39 33.53
C SER A 383 4.65 -12.12 34.96
N LEU A 384 3.86 -11.40 35.76
CA LEU A 384 4.21 -11.12 37.16
C LEU A 384 4.58 -12.40 37.94
N GLU A 385 3.75 -13.44 37.81
CA GLU A 385 3.97 -14.73 38.46
C GLU A 385 5.23 -15.46 37.97
N TYR A 386 5.66 -15.21 36.72
CA TYR A 386 6.95 -15.74 36.24
C TYR A 386 8.13 -15.09 36.96
N ARG A 387 8.07 -13.77 37.17
CA ARG A 387 9.15 -13.00 37.81
C ARG A 387 9.30 -13.31 39.30
N ASP A 388 8.22 -13.67 39.98
CA ASP A 388 8.26 -14.05 41.39
C ASP A 388 8.94 -15.42 41.63
N ILE A 389 9.20 -16.19 40.57
CA ILE A 389 9.85 -17.50 40.61
C ILE A 389 11.37 -17.40 40.34
N GLU A 390 11.84 -16.34 39.67
CA GLU A 390 13.27 -16.03 39.45
C GLU A 390 13.91 -15.36 40.67
#